data_AF-A0A9Q1HL33-F1
#
_entry.id   AF-A0A9Q1HL33-F1
#
_cell.length_a   1.000
_cell.length_b   1.000
_cell.length_c   1.000
_cell.angle_alpha   90.00
_cell.angle_beta   90.00
_cell.angle_gamma   90.00
#
_symmetry.space_group_name_H-M   'P 1'
#
loop_
_entity.id
_entity.type
_entity.pdbx_description
1 polymer ?
#
loop_
_entity_poly.entity_id
_entity_poly.type
_entity_poly.pdbx_seq_one_letter_code
_entity_poly.pdbx_strand_id
1 'polypeptide(L)'
;MKSQLAPNTEHREEQDRLEGSADCEELSFYSPQQPNHQKYDTSADLGVINSPSIEVTTFCPRIPDNEFLALLTILNKKQREFYIHVMQSITSMESPLHVFLTGGAGVGKSLVVKVLYQSLHRYHNSIEGTDPDDSSAPAMRY
;
A
#
# COMPACT_ATOMS: atom_id res chain seq x y z
N MET A 1 21.96 4.90 -44.37
CA MET A 1 22.38 5.17 -42.97
C MET A 1 22.85 3.84 -42.39
N LYS A 2 24.14 3.71 -42.05
CA LYS A 2 24.67 2.48 -41.44
C LYS A 2 24.45 2.56 -39.93
N SER A 3 23.70 1.61 -39.38
CA SER A 3 23.51 1.43 -37.94
C SER A 3 24.87 1.22 -37.29
N GLN A 4 25.22 2.09 -36.33
CA GLN A 4 26.35 1.87 -35.43
C GLN A 4 25.94 0.80 -34.42
N LEU A 5 25.93 -0.46 -34.84
CA LEU A 5 25.86 -1.60 -33.93
C LEU A 5 27.23 -1.77 -33.28
N ALA A 6 27.25 -2.00 -31.97
CA ALA A 6 28.50 -2.23 -31.26
C ALA A 6 29.21 -3.47 -31.85
N PRO A 7 30.55 -3.48 -31.90
CA PRO A 7 31.28 -4.62 -32.42
C PRO A 7 30.85 -5.88 -31.63
N ASN A 8 30.51 -6.93 -32.37
CA ASN A 8 29.98 -8.23 -31.91
C ASN A 8 28.48 -8.29 -31.56
N THR A 9 27.71 -7.20 -31.70
CA THR A 9 26.25 -7.27 -31.46
C THR A 9 25.53 -8.16 -32.48
N GLU A 10 25.82 -8.02 -33.78
CA GLU A 10 25.20 -8.86 -34.82
C GLU A 10 25.50 -10.35 -34.61
N HIS A 11 26.72 -10.69 -34.21
CA HIS A 11 27.10 -12.08 -33.98
C HIS A 11 26.40 -12.68 -32.76
N ARG A 12 26.23 -11.88 -31.69
CA ARG A 12 25.54 -12.32 -30.47
C ARG A 12 24.03 -12.48 -30.71
N GLU A 13 23.42 -11.58 -31.47
CA GLU A 13 22.01 -11.67 -31.85
C GLU A 13 21.72 -12.87 -32.77
N GLU A 14 22.63 -13.19 -33.70
CA GLU A 14 22.53 -14.39 -34.53
C GLU A 14 22.65 -15.67 -33.68
N GLN A 15 23.52 -15.67 -32.68
CA GLN A 15 23.71 -16.79 -31.76
C GLN A 15 22.48 -16.99 -30.85
N ASP A 16 21.94 -15.92 -30.27
CA ASP A 16 20.69 -15.96 -29.48
C ASP A 16 19.50 -16.42 -30.34
N ARG A 17 19.44 -16.00 -31.62
CA ARG A 17 18.41 -16.45 -32.57
C ARG A 17 18.48 -17.95 -32.85
N LEU A 18 19.69 -18.52 -32.91
CA LEU A 18 19.92 -19.95 -33.14
C LEU A 18 19.66 -20.79 -31.88
N GLU A 19 19.96 -20.25 -30.69
CA GLU A 19 19.69 -20.90 -29.40
C GLU A 19 18.18 -20.92 -29.08
N GLY A 20 17.40 -20.02 -29.67
CA GLY A 20 15.96 -19.94 -29.44
C GLY A 20 15.62 -19.47 -28.02
N SER A 21 14.34 -19.31 -27.74
CA SER A 21 13.91 -19.02 -26.36
C SER A 21 14.07 -20.29 -25.52
N ALA A 22 15.11 -20.35 -24.68
CA ALA A 22 15.16 -21.33 -23.62
C ALA A 22 14.05 -21.01 -22.60
N ASP A 23 13.27 -22.02 -22.22
CA ASP A 23 12.41 -21.90 -21.04
C ASP A 23 13.32 -21.61 -19.85
N CYS A 24 13.16 -20.42 -19.27
CA CYS A 24 13.92 -20.02 -18.11
C CYS A 24 13.47 -20.90 -16.93
N GLU A 25 14.23 -21.95 -16.62
CA GLU A 25 13.92 -22.84 -15.48
C GLU A 25 13.86 -22.03 -14.16
N GLU A 26 14.62 -20.94 -14.08
CA GLU A 26 14.65 -19.99 -12.95
C GLU A 26 13.33 -19.20 -12.79
N LEU A 27 12.53 -19.05 -13.86
CA LEU A 27 11.22 -18.38 -13.85
C LEU A 27 10.04 -19.36 -14.04
N SER A 28 10.29 -20.67 -14.00
CA SER A 28 9.25 -21.71 -14.13
C SER A 28 8.11 -21.59 -13.11
N PHE A 29 8.35 -20.88 -12.00
CA PHE A 29 7.39 -20.59 -10.95
C PHE A 29 6.28 -19.62 -11.38
N TYR A 30 6.52 -18.77 -12.38
CA TYR A 30 5.57 -17.75 -12.82
C TYR A 30 4.90 -18.14 -14.13
N SER A 31 3.81 -18.91 -14.02
CA SER A 31 3.04 -19.39 -15.16
C SER A 31 1.64 -18.78 -15.17
N PRO A 32 1.41 -17.51 -15.60
CA PRO A 32 0.18 -16.71 -15.41
C PRO A 32 -1.15 -17.37 -15.83
N GLN A 33 -1.09 -18.47 -16.57
CA GLN A 33 -2.22 -19.28 -17.04
C GLN A 33 -2.68 -20.35 -16.03
N GLN A 34 -1.87 -20.66 -15.00
CA GLN A 34 -2.23 -21.63 -13.96
C GLN A 34 -3.17 -21.00 -12.91
N PRO A 35 -4.20 -21.69 -12.41
CA PRO A 35 -5.12 -21.13 -11.41
C PRO A 35 -4.49 -20.89 -10.03
N ASN A 36 -3.22 -21.26 -9.83
CA ASN A 36 -2.54 -21.23 -8.53
C ASN A 36 -1.88 -19.87 -8.17
N HIS A 37 -1.96 -18.82 -9.01
CA HIS A 37 -1.41 -17.49 -8.67
C HIS A 37 -2.02 -16.88 -7.40
N GLN A 38 -3.24 -17.25 -7.05
CA GLN A 38 -3.85 -16.82 -5.78
C GLN A 38 -3.08 -17.32 -4.56
N LYS A 39 -2.26 -18.38 -4.70
CA LYS A 39 -1.43 -18.94 -3.65
C LYS A 39 0.04 -18.51 -3.76
N TYR A 40 0.38 -17.71 -4.78
CA TYR A 40 1.74 -17.21 -4.95
C TYR A 40 1.95 -16.05 -3.98
N ASP A 41 2.69 -16.33 -2.91
CA ASP A 41 3.00 -15.35 -1.89
C ASP A 41 4.34 -14.68 -2.21
N THR A 42 4.26 -13.47 -2.76
CA THR A 42 5.43 -12.65 -3.08
C THR A 42 6.25 -12.27 -1.84
N SER A 43 5.70 -12.42 -0.64
CA SER A 43 6.43 -12.16 0.61
C SER A 43 7.62 -13.13 0.78
N ALA A 44 7.47 -14.38 0.32
CA ALA A 44 8.52 -15.40 0.36
C ALA A 44 9.73 -15.01 -0.50
N ASP A 45 9.49 -14.50 -1.70
CA ASP A 45 10.55 -14.05 -2.63
C ASP A 45 11.25 -12.79 -2.13
N LEU A 46 10.51 -11.90 -1.47
CA LEU A 46 11.03 -10.67 -0.90
C LEU A 46 11.81 -10.90 0.41
N GLY A 47 11.95 -12.15 0.86
CA GLY A 47 12.61 -12.50 2.11
C GLY A 47 11.87 -11.96 3.34
N VAL A 48 10.58 -11.65 3.21
CA VAL A 48 9.73 -11.23 4.32
C VAL A 48 9.44 -12.48 5.13
N ILE A 49 10.24 -12.71 6.16
CA ILE A 49 9.95 -13.75 7.15
C ILE A 49 8.56 -13.44 7.68
N ASN A 50 7.66 -14.44 7.69
CA ASN A 50 6.38 -14.42 8.39
C ASN A 50 6.64 -14.24 9.89
N SER A 51 7.07 -13.04 10.28
CA SER A 51 6.98 -12.58 11.64
C SER A 51 5.51 -12.63 12.02
N PRO A 52 5.15 -13.05 13.25
CA PRO A 52 3.79 -12.87 13.71
C PRO A 52 3.46 -11.42 13.42
N SER A 53 2.37 -11.18 12.68
CA SER A 53 1.90 -9.84 12.38
C SER A 53 1.93 -9.09 13.69
N ILE A 54 2.89 -8.19 13.86
CA ILE A 54 2.87 -7.30 15.00
C ILE A 54 1.69 -6.42 14.65
N GLU A 55 0.51 -6.80 15.14
CA GLU A 55 -0.59 -5.89 15.31
C GLU A 55 -0.06 -4.87 16.30
N VAL A 56 0.66 -3.87 15.76
CA VAL A 56 0.91 -2.64 16.50
C VAL A 56 -0.47 -2.04 16.62
N THR A 57 -1.16 -2.40 17.70
CA THR A 57 -2.33 -1.69 18.22
C THR A 57 -1.80 -0.32 18.62
N THR A 58 -1.61 0.51 17.60
CA THR A 58 -1.20 1.88 17.76
C THR A 58 -2.47 2.58 18.19
N PHE A 59 -2.80 2.48 19.47
CA PHE A 59 -3.75 3.38 20.12
C PHE A 59 -3.14 4.78 20.00
N CYS A 60 -3.32 5.42 18.85
CA CYS A 60 -2.97 6.81 18.66
C CYS A 60 -4.21 7.58 19.12
N PRO A 61 -4.20 8.18 20.33
CA PRO A 61 -5.34 8.97 20.78
C PRO A 61 -5.65 10.05 19.73
N ARG A 62 -6.93 10.42 19.63
CA ARG A 62 -7.35 11.50 18.73
C ARG A 62 -6.60 12.77 19.13
N ILE A 63 -5.76 13.27 18.22
CA ILE A 63 -5.06 14.53 18.43
C ILE A 63 -6.05 15.70 18.29
N PRO A 64 -5.77 16.89 18.83
CA PRO A 64 -6.63 18.05 18.59
C PRO A 64 -6.60 18.50 17.12
N ASP A 65 -7.65 19.19 16.68
CA ASP A 65 -7.86 19.53 15.26
C ASP A 65 -6.75 20.42 14.70
N ASN A 66 -6.24 21.35 15.50
CA ASN A 66 -5.12 22.21 15.13
C ASN A 66 -3.84 21.41 14.81
N GLU A 67 -3.52 20.41 15.63
CA GLU A 67 -2.37 19.52 15.41
C GLU A 67 -2.60 18.65 14.17
N PHE A 68 -3.81 18.15 13.97
CA PHE A 68 -4.15 17.38 12.77
C PHE A 68 -4.02 18.21 11.48
N LEU A 69 -4.51 19.45 11.48
CA LEU A 69 -4.32 20.36 10.35
C LEU A 69 -2.84 20.63 10.09
N ALA A 70 -2.03 20.79 11.14
CA ALA A 70 -0.58 20.93 11.00
C ALA A 70 0.07 19.66 10.39
N LEU A 71 -0.42 18.45 10.72
CA LEU A 71 0.08 17.23 10.08
C LEU A 71 -0.26 17.18 8.58
N LEU A 72 -1.43 17.68 8.17
CA LEU A 72 -1.80 17.75 6.76
C LEU A 72 -0.93 18.74 5.97
N THR A 73 -0.50 19.84 6.59
CA THR A 73 0.32 20.85 5.90
C THR A 73 1.77 20.41 5.67
N ILE A 74 2.31 19.52 6.50
CA ILE A 74 3.69 19.02 6.38
C ILE A 74 3.84 17.87 5.36
N LEU A 75 2.73 17.33 4.83
CA LEU A 75 2.80 16.31 3.79
C LEU A 75 3.40 16.89 2.51
N ASN A 76 4.35 16.16 1.92
CA ASN A 76 4.85 16.51 0.58
C ASN A 76 3.82 16.16 -0.50
N LYS A 77 4.07 16.62 -1.74
CA LYS A 77 3.14 16.44 -2.86
C LYS A 77 2.72 14.98 -3.09
N LYS A 78 3.68 14.05 -3.15
CA LYS A 78 3.39 12.61 -3.40
C LYS A 78 2.61 11.97 -2.27
N GLN A 79 2.97 12.31 -1.03
CA GLN A 79 2.26 11.84 0.17
C GLN A 79 0.82 12.36 0.21
N ARG A 80 0.62 13.63 -0.17
CA ARG A 80 -0.71 14.25 -0.23
C ARG A 80 -1.58 13.64 -1.33
N GLU A 81 -1.02 13.37 -2.50
CA GLU A 81 -1.70 12.66 -3.59
C GLU A 81 -2.15 11.26 -3.15
N PHE A 82 -1.24 10.50 -2.51
CA PHE A 82 -1.58 9.19 -1.93
C PHE A 82 -2.67 9.29 -0.87
N TYR A 83 -2.55 10.24 0.06
CA TYR A 83 -3.55 10.50 1.10
C TYR A 83 -4.93 10.79 0.51
N ILE A 84 -5.01 11.69 -0.48
CA ILE A 84 -6.27 12.05 -1.15
C ILE A 84 -6.89 10.83 -1.82
N HIS A 85 -6.09 10.05 -2.57
CA HIS A 85 -6.55 8.83 -3.22
C HIS A 85 -7.19 7.86 -2.23
N VAL A 86 -6.50 7.57 -1.12
CA VAL A 86 -7.00 6.65 -0.09
C VAL A 86 -8.29 7.17 0.54
N MET A 87 -8.33 8.44 0.94
CA MET A 87 -9.53 9.02 1.54
C MET A 87 -10.72 9.02 0.57
N GLN A 88 -10.50 9.38 -0.70
CA GLN A 88 -11.55 9.37 -1.73
C GLN A 88 -12.10 7.97 -1.96
N SER A 89 -11.23 6.97 -2.12
CA SER A 89 -11.66 5.57 -2.31
C SER A 89 -12.52 5.08 -1.14
N ILE A 90 -12.18 5.45 0.09
CA ILE A 90 -12.94 5.08 1.29
C ILE A 90 -14.29 5.80 1.32
N THR A 91 -14.32 7.11 1.03
CA THR A 91 -15.58 7.87 1.02
C THR A 91 -16.53 7.47 -0.10
N SER A 92 -16.01 6.98 -1.23
CA SER A 92 -16.81 6.61 -2.40
C SER A 92 -17.39 5.19 -2.31
N MET A 93 -17.07 4.40 -1.27
CA MET A 93 -17.51 3.00 -1.09
C MET A 93 -17.27 2.09 -2.32
N GLU A 94 -16.28 2.41 -3.14
CA GLU A 94 -15.96 1.65 -4.34
C GLU A 94 -15.03 0.48 -3.98
N SER A 95 -15.62 -0.62 -3.49
CA SER A 95 -14.95 -1.91 -3.28
C SER A 95 -13.83 -1.89 -2.20
N PRO A 96 -13.33 -3.06 -1.73
CA PRO A 96 -12.24 -3.07 -0.75
C PRO A 96 -10.97 -2.42 -1.33
N LEU A 97 -10.43 -1.43 -0.61
CA LEU A 97 -9.22 -0.72 -1.00
C LEU A 97 -7.97 -1.52 -0.65
N HIS A 98 -7.20 -1.92 -1.65
CA HIS A 98 -5.89 -2.56 -1.48
C HIS A 98 -4.78 -1.62 -1.98
N VAL A 99 -4.04 -1.01 -1.05
CA VAL A 99 -2.95 -0.07 -1.35
C VAL A 99 -1.66 -0.47 -0.66
N PHE A 100 -0.54 -0.28 -1.35
CA PHE A 100 0.80 -0.56 -0.82
C PHE A 100 1.63 0.73 -0.74
N LEU A 101 2.04 1.10 0.48
CA LEU A 101 2.84 2.30 0.73
C LEU A 101 4.33 1.95 0.82
N THR A 102 5.10 2.32 -0.19
CA THR A 102 6.54 2.05 -0.26
C THR A 102 7.39 3.32 -0.26
N GLY A 103 8.69 3.16 0.00
CA GLY A 103 9.67 4.24 -0.07
C GLY A 103 10.88 3.99 0.82
N GLY A 104 11.95 4.75 0.57
CA GLY A 104 13.20 4.65 1.34
C GLY A 104 13.06 4.95 2.84
N ALA A 105 14.12 4.72 3.61
CA ALA A 105 14.17 5.15 5.00
C ALA A 105 14.08 6.69 5.10
N GLY A 106 13.42 7.20 6.15
CA GLY A 106 13.33 8.65 6.41
C GLY A 106 12.37 9.44 5.51
N VAL A 107 11.76 8.84 4.48
CA VAL A 107 10.84 9.55 3.56
C VAL A 107 9.49 9.95 4.18
N GLY A 108 9.24 9.63 5.46
CA GLY A 108 8.01 9.99 6.17
C GLY A 108 6.83 9.02 6.00
N LYS A 109 7.06 7.72 5.74
CA LYS A 109 5.97 6.72 5.66
C LYS A 109 5.10 6.71 6.93
N SER A 110 5.72 6.73 8.11
CA SER A 110 4.99 6.75 9.39
C SER A 110 4.14 8.00 9.58
N LEU A 111 4.55 9.15 9.01
CA LEU A 111 3.75 10.36 9.03
C LEU A 111 2.48 10.19 8.19
N VAL A 112 2.59 9.61 6.99
CA VAL A 112 1.43 9.32 6.12
C VAL A 112 0.45 8.38 6.82
N VAL A 113 0.95 7.31 7.43
CA VAL A 113 0.12 6.35 8.18
C VAL A 113 -0.56 7.03 9.37
N LYS A 114 0.16 7.89 10.13
CA LYS A 114 -0.42 8.66 11.25
C LYS A 114 -1.55 9.58 10.76
N VAL A 115 -1.34 10.29 9.66
CA VAL A 115 -2.37 11.18 9.09
C VAL A 115 -3.58 10.39 8.63
N LEU A 116 -3.38 9.29 7.89
CA LEU A 116 -4.47 8.41 7.46
C LEU A 116 -5.27 7.88 8.65
N TYR A 117 -4.60 7.39 9.68
CA TYR A 117 -5.26 6.91 10.89
C TYR A 117 -6.13 8.00 11.52
N GLN A 118 -5.58 9.21 11.71
CA GLN A 118 -6.32 10.32 12.32
C GLN A 118 -7.50 10.78 11.44
N SER A 119 -7.35 10.78 10.12
CA SER A 119 -8.43 11.10 9.18
C SER A 119 -9.55 10.07 9.20
N LEU A 120 -9.20 8.78 9.21
CA LEU A 120 -10.19 7.69 9.25
C LEU A 120 -10.92 7.63 10.58
N HIS A 121 -10.20 7.81 11.69
CA HIS A 121 -10.79 7.89 13.01
C HIS A 121 -11.80 9.05 13.09
N ARG A 122 -11.49 10.21 12.49
CA ARG A 122 -12.43 11.34 12.40
C ARG A 122 -13.59 11.08 11.47
N TYR A 123 -13.34 10.46 10.31
CA TYR A 123 -14.37 10.14 9.34
C TYR A 123 -15.41 9.19 9.94
N HIS A 124 -14.99 8.09 10.57
CA HIS A 124 -15.92 7.16 11.20
C HIS A 124 -16.63 7.74 12.42
N ASN A 125 -15.95 8.51 13.28
CA ASN A 125 -16.59 9.13 14.44
C ASN A 125 -17.43 10.37 14.10
N SER A 126 -17.40 10.84 12.85
CA SER A 126 -18.25 11.93 12.35
C SER A 126 -19.50 11.42 11.63
N ILE A 127 -19.56 10.14 11.29
CA ILE A 127 -20.74 9.49 10.72
C ILE A 127 -21.62 9.08 11.90
N GLU A 128 -22.70 9.81 12.14
CA GLU A 128 -23.61 9.59 13.27
C GLU A 128 -24.15 8.16 13.29
N GLY A 129 -23.97 7.44 14.41
CA GLY A 129 -24.57 6.12 14.63
C GLY A 129 -23.88 5.17 15.62
N THR A 130 -22.65 5.41 16.08
CA THR A 130 -22.04 4.59 17.13
C THR A 130 -21.00 5.39 17.91
N ASP A 131 -21.46 6.14 18.91
CA ASP A 131 -20.62 6.49 20.06
C ASP A 131 -20.68 5.31 21.05
N PRO A 132 -19.63 4.49 21.22
CA PRO A 132 -19.58 3.48 22.27
C PRO A 132 -19.33 4.07 23.67
N ASP A 133 -19.08 5.38 23.77
CA ASP A 133 -18.88 6.07 25.06
C ASP A 133 -20.13 6.81 25.55
N ASP A 134 -21.27 6.69 24.85
CA ASP A 134 -22.56 7.07 25.42
C ASP A 134 -23.06 5.98 26.39
N SER A 135 -22.32 5.83 27.48
CA SER A 135 -22.74 5.13 28.68
C SER A 135 -23.58 6.02 29.61
N SER A 136 -24.17 7.11 29.08
CA SER A 136 -25.16 7.88 29.80
C SER A 136 -26.56 7.33 29.52
N ALA A 137 -26.84 6.14 30.07
CA ALA A 137 -28.22 5.71 30.26
C ALA A 137 -28.95 6.80 31.07
N PRO A 138 -29.97 7.51 30.55
CA PRO A 138 -30.83 8.27 31.42
C PRO A 138 -31.62 7.26 32.24
N ALA A 139 -31.36 7.29 33.54
CA ALA A 139 -32.11 6.58 34.56
C ALA A 139 -33.61 6.71 34.33
N MET A 140 -34.31 5.59 34.55
CA MET A 140 -35.76 5.50 34.70
C MET A 140 -36.42 6.78 35.22
N ARG A 141 -37.48 7.21 34.54
CA ARG A 141 -38.64 7.79 35.20
C ARG A 141 -39.91 7.13 34.68
N TYR A 142 -40.67 6.66 35.68
CA TYR A 142 -41.92 5.91 35.71
C TYR A 142 -42.87 6.05 34.52
#